data_AF-T0IN85-F1
#
_entry.id   AF-T0IN85-F1
#
_cell.length_a   1.000
_cell.length_b   1.000
_cell.length_c   1.000
_cell.angle_alpha   90.00
_cell.angle_beta   90.00
_cell.angle_gamma   90.00
#
_symmetry.space_group_name_H-M   'P 1'
#
loop_
_entity.id
_entity.type
_entity.pdbx_description
1 polymer ?
#
loop_
_entity_poly.entity_id
_entity_poly.type
_entity_poly.pdbx_seq_one_letter_code
_entity_poly.pdbx_strand_id
1 'polypeptide(L)' 'MRKDVAPLGDAELKMRRTAHTLGSEALCDAIEDLIARTAARIDVPPQWQHRRLAFARAYLGMEVDMPPSQSRSS' A
#
# COMPACT_ATOMS: atom_id res chain seq x y z
N MET A 1 -48.88 5.76 -1.56
CA MET A 1 -47.49 6.15 -1.29
C MET A 1 -46.59 5.04 -1.83
N ARG A 2 -46.07 5.19 -3.05
CA ARG A 2 -45.14 4.21 -3.63
C ARG A 2 -43.83 4.35 -2.87
N LYS A 3 -43.40 3.27 -2.19
CA LYS A 3 -42.03 3.17 -1.69
C LYS A 3 -41.16 2.96 -2.92
N ASP A 4 -40.42 3.99 -3.32
CA ASP A 4 -39.34 3.86 -4.28
C ASP A 4 -38.23 3.03 -3.62
N VAL A 5 -38.40 1.71 -3.69
CA VAL A 5 -37.36 0.76 -3.32
C VAL A 5 -36.34 0.85 -4.45
N ALA A 6 -35.20 1.49 -4.17
CA ALA A 6 -34.06 1.52 -5.09
C ALA A 6 -33.82 0.10 -5.64
N PRO A 7 -33.59 -0.07 -6.95
CA PRO A 7 -33.50 -1.40 -7.55
C PRO A 7 -32.39 -2.20 -6.85
N LEU A 8 -32.72 -3.41 -6.40
CA LEU A 8 -31.86 -4.31 -5.62
C LEU A 8 -30.43 -4.48 -6.18
N GLY A 9 -30.24 -4.27 -7.49
CA GLY A 9 -28.93 -4.31 -8.15
C GLY A 9 -27.95 -3.23 -7.70
N ASP A 10 -28.42 -2.04 -7.29
CA ASP A 10 -27.54 -0.95 -6.83
C ASP A 10 -27.00 -1.21 -5.43
N ALA A 11 -27.79 -1.85 -4.57
CA ALA A 11 -27.39 -2.20 -3.21
C ALA A 11 -26.30 -3.28 -3.22
N GLU A 12 -26.46 -4.34 -4.02
CA GLU A 12 -25.46 -5.39 -4.15
C GLU A 12 -24.17 -4.86 -4.79
N LEU A 13 -24.27 -4.06 -5.85
CA LEU A 13 -23.10 -3.44 -6.49
C LEU A 13 -22.36 -2.52 -5.52
N LYS A 14 -23.09 -1.73 -4.73
CA LYS A 14 -22.51 -0.87 -3.68
C LYS A 14 -21.79 -1.70 -2.62
N MET A 15 -22.38 -2.80 -2.15
CA MET A 15 -21.73 -3.70 -1.18
C MET A 15 -20.45 -4.31 -1.74
N ARG A 16 -20.45 -4.79 -2.99
CA ARG A 16 -19.26 -5.37 -3.64
C ARG A 16 -18.14 -4.32 -3.79
N ARG A 17 -18.47 -3.09 -4.19
CA ARG A 17 -17.50 -1.98 -4.29
C ARG A 17 -16.92 -1.61 -2.94
N THR A 18 -17.75 -1.49 -1.90
CA THR A 18 -17.30 -1.18 -0.55
C THR A 18 -16.40 -2.29 0.00
N ALA A 19 -16.78 -3.56 -0.16
CA ALA A 19 -15.95 -4.69 0.27
C ALA A 19 -14.58 -4.71 -0.44
N HIS A 20 -14.57 -4.41 -1.75
CA HIS A 20 -13.32 -4.29 -2.51
C HIS A 20 -12.43 -3.14 -1.99
N THR A 21 -13.01 -1.94 -1.79
CA THR A 21 -12.27 -0.79 -1.25
C THR A 21 -11.71 -1.09 0.14
N LEU A 22 -12.53 -1.59 1.06
CA LEU A 22 -12.10 -1.94 2.41
C LEU A 22 -11.03 -3.04 2.41
N GLY A 23 -11.17 -4.05 1.54
CA GLY A 23 -10.16 -5.09 1.38
C GLY A 23 -8.83 -4.54 0.85
N SER A 24 -8.89 -3.58 -0.07
CA SER A 24 -7.70 -2.89 -0.59
C SER A 24 -7.04 -2.01 0.47
N GLU A 25 -7.81 -1.28 1.26
CA GLU A 25 -7.30 -0.44 2.36
C GLU A 25 -6.63 -1.31 3.43
N ALA A 26 -7.30 -2.38 3.87
CA ALA A 26 -6.73 -3.31 4.85
C ALA A 26 -5.45 -3.99 4.35
N LEU A 27 -5.36 -4.25 3.04
CA LEU A 27 -4.12 -4.77 2.43
C LEU A 27 -3.00 -3.73 2.44
N CYS A 28 -3.29 -2.48 2.09
CA CYS A 28 -2.33 -1.38 2.17
C CYS A 28 -1.80 -1.23 3.61
N ASP A 29 -2.69 -1.22 4.61
CA ASP A 29 -2.30 -1.13 6.02
C ASP A 29 -1.40 -2.30 6.44
N ALA A 30 -1.75 -3.52 6.04
CA ALA A 30 -0.94 -4.71 6.34
C ALA A 30 0.46 -4.66 5.69
N ILE A 31 0.56 -4.09 4.48
CA ILE A 31 1.84 -3.89 3.78
C ILE A 31 2.69 -2.83 4.52
N GLU A 32 2.10 -1.70 4.91
CA GLU A 32 2.80 -0.68 5.69
C GLU A 32 3.31 -1.22 7.03
N ASP A 33 2.49 -2.02 7.72
CA ASP A 33 2.86 -2.71 8.95
C ASP A 33 4.04 -3.68 8.73
N LEU A 34 4.05 -4.42 7.63
CA LEU A 34 5.16 -5.29 7.26
C LEU A 34 6.45 -4.50 7.01
N ILE A 35 6.36 -3.38 6.28
CA ILE A 35 7.49 -2.49 6.00
C ILE A 35 8.04 -1.93 7.32
N ALA A 36 7.18 -1.43 8.21
CA ALA A 36 7.58 -0.89 9.50
C ALA A 36 8.27 -1.94 10.39
N ARG A 37 7.70 -3.16 10.48
CA ARG A 37 8.32 -4.27 11.22
C ARG A 37 9.67 -4.69 10.64
N THR A 38 9.80 -4.65 9.32
CA THR A 38 11.06 -4.94 8.63
C THR A 38 12.09 -3.86 8.93
N ALA A 39 11.72 -2.58 8.77
CA ALA A 39 12.59 -1.44 9.05
C ALA A 39 13.08 -1.40 10.50
N ALA A 40 12.30 -1.91 11.47
CA ALA A 40 12.71 -2.00 12.87
C ALA A 40 13.70 -3.14 13.15
N ARG A 41 13.68 -4.23 12.37
CA ARG A 41 14.42 -5.48 12.66
C ARG A 41 15.58 -5.77 11.73
N ILE A 42 15.53 -5.27 10.50
CA ILE A 42 16.59 -5.52 9.52
C ILE A 42 17.86 -4.78 9.91
N ASP A 43 18.99 -5.43 9.66
CA ASP A 43 20.29 -4.81 9.81
C ASP A 43 20.52 -3.85 8.63
N VAL A 44 20.59 -2.55 8.93
CA VAL A 44 20.70 -1.49 7.92
C VAL A 44 22.13 -0.98 7.92
N PRO A 45 22.81 -0.97 6.76
CA PRO A 45 24.16 -0.41 6.67
C PRO A 45 24.21 1.04 7.18
N PRO A 46 25.30 1.49 7.84
CA PRO A 46 25.38 2.82 8.46
C PRO A 46 24.97 3.99 7.55
N GLN A 47 25.34 3.92 6.27
CA GLN A 47 25.01 4.93 5.27
C GLN A 47 23.50 5.05 4.96
N TRP A 48 22.69 4.04 5.30
CA TRP A 48 21.24 4.01 5.08
C TRP A 48 20.42 4.14 6.38
N GLN A 49 21.07 4.28 7.53
CA GLN A 49 20.39 4.35 8.85
C GLN A 49 19.41 5.53 8.99
N HIS A 50 19.61 6.62 8.23
CA HIS A 50 18.69 7.75 8.22
C HIS A 50 17.47 7.55 7.29
N ARG A 51 17.48 6.47 6.48
CA ARG A 51 16.42 6.10 5.51
C ARG A 51 15.97 4.64 5.68
N ARG A 52 15.84 4.17 6.93
CA ARG A 52 15.50 2.76 7.23
C ARG A 52 14.22 2.26 6.54
N LEU A 53 13.18 3.10 6.47
CA LEU A 53 11.93 2.74 5.80
C LEU A 53 12.12 2.54 4.30
N ALA A 54 12.81 3.45 3.62
CA ALA A 54 13.11 3.31 2.19
C ALA A 54 13.99 2.09 1.92
N PHE A 55 14.98 1.83 2.80
CA PHE A 55 15.78 0.61 2.71
C PHE A 55 14.93 -0.66 2.88
N ALA A 56 14.01 -0.69 3.83
CA ALA A 56 13.11 -1.83 4.03
C ALA A 56 12.18 -2.07 2.84
N ARG A 57 11.64 -1.01 2.23
CA ARG A 57 10.84 -1.10 0.99
C ARG A 57 11.65 -1.70 -0.16
N ALA A 58 12.88 -1.23 -0.34
CA ALA A 58 13.78 -1.76 -1.36
C ALA A 58 14.19 -3.21 -1.10
N TYR A 59 14.46 -3.55 0.16
CA TYR A 59 14.77 -4.92 0.58
C TYR A 59 13.62 -5.89 0.30
N LEU A 60 12.37 -5.44 0.49
CA LEU A 60 11.17 -6.23 0.19
C LEU A 60 10.82 -6.25 -1.32
N GLY A 61 11.63 -5.61 -2.18
CA GLY A 61 11.40 -5.53 -3.62
C GLY A 61 10.23 -4.63 -4.01
N MET A 62 9.77 -3.74 -3.11
CA MET A 62 8.63 -2.85 -3.35
C MET A 62 9.04 -1.52 -3.99
N GLU A 63 10.28 -1.07 -3.78
CA GLU A 63 10.83 0.15 -4.37
C GLU A 63 12.24 -0.09 -4.89
N VAL A 64 12.60 0.51 -6.02
CA VAL A 64 13.99 0.55 -6.50
C VAL A 64 14.46 1.98 -6.39
N ASP A 65 15.19 2.30 -5.32
CA ASP A 65 15.87 3.59 -5.17
C ASP A 65 17.03 3.60 -6.18
N MET A 66 16.79 4.13 -7.39
CA MET A 66 17.87 4.31 -8.36
C MET A 66 18.83 5.39 -7.85
N PRO A 67 20.17 5.19 -7.96
CA PRO A 67 21.10 6.26 -7.71
C PRO A 67 20.77 7.47 -8.61
N PRO A 68 21.02 8.71 -8.17
CA PRO A 68 20.60 9.94 -8.86
C PRO A 68 21.14 10.12 -10.29
N SER A 69 22.00 9.22 -10.78
CA SER A 69 22.49 9.19 -12.15
C SER A 69 21.63 8.38 -13.13
N GLN A 70 20.56 7.70 -12.67
CA GLN A 70 19.71 6.88 -13.54
C GLN A 70 18.22 7.26 -13.55
N SER A 71 17.83 8.41 -12.98
CA SER A 71 16.52 8.97 -13.25
C SER A 71 16.43 9.35 -14.73
N ARG A 72 15.87 8.43 -15.53
CA ARG A 72 15.68 8.58 -16.97
C ARG A 72 15.04 9.93 -17.25
N SER A 73 15.68 10.68 -18.14
CA SER A 73 15.02 11.76 -18.88
C SER A 73 13.72 11.24 -19.46
N SER A 74 12.61 11.86 -19.09
CA SER A 74 11.33 11.83 -19.79
C SER A 74 10.70 13.20 -19.65
#